data_AF-A0A0P1BN22-F1
#
_entry.id   AF-A0A0P1BN22-F1
#
_cell.length_a   1.000
_cell.length_b   1.000
_cell.length_c   1.000
_cell.angle_alpha   90.00
_cell.angle_beta   90.00
_cell.angle_gamma   90.00
#
_symmetry.space_group_name_H-M   'P 1'
#
loop_
_entity.id
_entity.type
_entity.pdbx_description
1 polymer ?
#
loop_
_entity_poly.entity_id
_entity_poly.type
_entity_poly.pdbx_seq_one_letter_code
_entity_poly.pdbx_strand_id
1 'polypeptide(L)' 'MPPVKLTPNQQRIRVMVVSFPFLVATSWVLFKRLYLGEEQRKLPRDGRDGHLIDFSTSALKPGEDGKRKSA' A
#
# COMPACT_ATOMS: atom_id res chain seq x y z
N MET A 1 22.03 21.12 -9.53
CA MET A 1 21.07 21.78 -10.44
C MET A 1 20.36 22.88 -9.66
N PRO A 2 20.28 24.12 -10.16
CA PRO A 2 19.58 25.20 -9.46
C PRO A 2 18.08 24.91 -9.38
N PRO A 3 17.40 25.21 -8.27
CA PRO A 3 15.96 24.98 -8.14
C PRO A 3 15.17 25.89 -9.09
N VAL A 4 14.28 25.29 -9.90
CA VAL A 4 13.39 26.03 -10.79
C VAL A 4 12.42 26.86 -9.94
N LYS A 5 12.49 28.19 -10.05
CA LYS A 5 11.58 29.10 -9.33
C LYS A 5 10.20 29.05 -9.98
N LEU A 6 9.22 28.58 -9.21
CA LEU A 6 7.82 28.50 -9.63
C LEU A 6 7.14 29.86 -9.47
N THR A 7 6.29 30.22 -10.43
CA THR A 7 5.42 31.41 -10.30
C THR A 7 4.43 31.24 -9.13
N PRO A 8 3.90 32.32 -8.54
CA PRO A 8 2.94 32.22 -7.43
C PRO A 8 1.72 31.34 -7.74
N ASN A 9 1.23 31.37 -8.99
CA ASN A 9 0.12 30.52 -9.42
C ASN A 9 0.49 29.04 -9.47
N GLN A 10 1.70 28.71 -9.95
CA GLN A 10 2.18 27.34 -9.97
C GLN A 10 2.38 26.77 -8.56
N GLN A 11 2.82 27.59 -7.61
CA GLN A 11 2.92 27.18 -6.21
C GLN A 11 1.56 26.82 -5.63
N ARG A 12 0.52 27.64 -5.89
CA ARG A 12 -0.86 27.36 -5.45
C ARG A 12 -1.40 26.08 -6.06
N ILE A 13 -1.21 25.88 -7.36
CA ILE A 13 -1.64 24.64 -8.05
C ILE A 13 -0.93 23.43 -7.45
N ARG A 14 0.38 23.52 -7.20
CA ARG A 14 1.13 22.43 -6.53
C ARG A 14 0.53 22.11 -5.16
N VAL A 15 0.20 23.13 -4.37
CA VAL A 15 -0.45 22.92 -3.07
C VAL A 15 -1.80 22.24 -3.24
N MET A 16 -2.64 22.70 -4.17
CA MET A 16 -3.96 22.09 -4.43
C MET A 16 -3.84 20.63 -4.88
N VAL A 17 -2.94 20.32 -5.82
CA VAL A 17 -2.72 18.95 -6.31
C VAL A 17 -2.28 18.02 -5.18
N VAL A 18 -1.51 18.53 -4.23
CA VAL A 18 -1.07 17.74 -3.06
C VAL A 18 -2.17 17.63 -2.02
N SER A 19 -2.82 18.72 -1.62
CA SER A 19 -3.76 18.73 -0.49
C SER A 19 -5.14 18.18 -0.83
N PHE A 20 -5.62 18.38 -2.05
CA PHE A 20 -6.93 17.94 -2.50
C PHE A 20 -7.16 16.43 -2.35
N PRO A 21 -6.26 15.52 -2.76
CA PRO A 21 -6.48 14.09 -2.57
C PRO A 21 -6.55 13.68 -1.09
N PHE A 22 -5.77 14.29 -0.19
CA PHE A 22 -5.89 14.03 1.24
C PHE A 22 -7.24 14.48 1.78
N LEU A 23 -7.72 15.65 1.34
CA LEU A 23 -9.02 16.16 1.74
C LEU A 23 -10.15 15.24 1.27
N VAL A 24 -10.10 14.78 0.01
CA VAL A 24 -11.07 13.83 -0.53
C VAL A 24 -11.04 12.49 0.22
N ALA A 25 -9.86 11.93 0.45
CA ALA A 25 -9.71 10.65 1.16
C ALA A 25 -10.25 10.73 2.59
N THR A 26 -9.88 11.77 3.33
CA THR A 26 -10.34 11.98 4.71
C THR A 26 -11.84 12.23 4.78
N SER A 27 -12.38 13.07 3.89
CA SER A 27 -13.82 13.31 3.78
C SER A 27 -14.58 12.01 3.47
N TRP A 28 -14.07 11.19 2.55
CA TRP A 28 -14.69 9.90 2.21
C TRP A 28 -14.71 8.91 3.39
N VAL A 29 -13.62 8.81 4.13
CA VAL A 29 -13.54 7.95 5.32
C VAL A 29 -14.53 8.42 6.38
N LEU A 30 -14.61 9.73 6.62
CA LEU A 30 -15.57 10.30 7.56
C LEU A 30 -17.02 10.09 7.09
N PHE A 31 -17.29 10.23 5.80
CA PHE A 31 -18.61 9.98 5.22
C PHE A 31 -19.08 8.55 5.50
N LYS A 32 -18.23 7.56 5.26
CA LYS A 32 -18.51 6.15 5.57
C LYS A 32 -18.76 5.89 7.06
N ARG A 33 -18.02 6.54 7.95
CA ARG A 33 -18.18 6.34 9.40
C ARG A 33 -19.39 7.07 9.97
N LEU A 34 -19.59 8.32 9.60
CA LEU A 34 -20.61 9.19 10.20
C LEU A 34 -21.99 8.97 9.58
N TYR A 35 -22.07 8.79 8.26
CA TYR A 35 -23.35 8.65 7.56
C TYR A 35 -23.73 7.20 7.30
N LEU A 36 -22.79 6.35 6.88
CA LEU A 36 -23.08 4.94 6.60
C LEU A 36 -22.98 4.05 7.85
N GLY A 37 -22.43 4.56 8.94
CA GLY A 37 -22.24 3.79 10.18
C GLY A 37 -21.27 2.62 10.04
N GLU A 38 -20.40 2.62 9.01
CA GLU A 38 -19.39 1.58 8.85
C GLU A 38 -18.45 1.59 10.07
N GLU A 39 -18.33 0.46 10.78
CA GLU A 39 -17.41 0.34 11.90
C GLU A 39 -15.97 0.61 11.47
N GLN A 40 -15.17 1.26 12.34
CA GLN A 40 -13.74 1.41 12.10
C GLN A 40 -13.09 0.02 11.97
N ARG A 41 -12.55 -0.30 10.79
CA ARG A 41 -11.75 -1.51 10.59
C ARG A 41 -10.66 -1.56 11.66
N LYS A 42 -10.75 -2.58 12.52
CA LYS A 42 -9.73 -2.86 13.53
C LYS A 42 -8.52 -3.40 12.79
N LEU A 43 -7.40 -2.70 12.90
CA LEU A 43 -6.13 -3.23 12.42
C LEU A 43 -5.86 -4.52 13.20
N PRO A 44 -5.48 -5.63 12.53
CA PRO A 44 -5.01 -6.82 13.22
C PRO A 44 -3.90 -6.40 14.17
N ARG A 45 -4.13 -6.58 15.47
CA ARG A 45 -3.13 -6.30 16.49
C ARG A 45 -2.10 -7.43 16.37
N ASP A 46 -0.88 -7.08 15.96
CA ASP A 46 0.17 -8.04 15.57
C ASP A 46 0.23 -9.29 16.45
N GLY A 47 0.34 -10.45 15.80
CA GLY A 47 1.16 -11.52 16.35
C GLY A 47 0.81 -12.98 16.10
N ARG A 48 -0.35 -13.38 15.54
CA ARG A 48 -0.64 -14.83 15.41
C ARG A 48 -1.18 -15.40 14.12
N ASP A 49 -1.66 -14.61 13.16
CA ASP A 49 -2.17 -15.17 11.91
C ASP A 49 -1.53 -14.46 10.71
N GLY A 50 -0.19 -14.56 10.64
CA GLY A 50 0.63 -14.00 9.58
C GLY A 50 0.52 -14.82 8.30
N HIS A 51 -0.35 -14.40 7.38
CA HIS A 51 -0.14 -14.69 5.97
C HIS A 51 1.04 -13.85 5.49
N LEU A 52 2.25 -14.34 5.79
CA LEU A 52 3.50 -13.83 5.21
C LEU A 52 3.30 -13.77 3.70
N ILE A 53 3.38 -12.57 3.15
CA ILE A 53 3.50 -12.40 1.71
C ILE A 53 4.91 -12.88 1.37
N ASP A 54 5.01 -14.12 0.89
CA ASP A 54 6.25 -14.71 0.42
C ASP A 54 6.68 -14.02 -0.88
N PHE A 55 7.48 -12.97 -0.75
CA PHE A 55 8.19 -12.33 -1.86
C PHE A 55 9.59 -12.93 -2.09
N SER A 56 9.95 -14.07 -1.48
CA SER A 56 11.35 -14.51 -1.39
C SER A 56 11.66 -15.98 -1.73
N THR A 57 10.71 -16.80 -2.19
CA THR A 57 10.99 -18.24 -2.48
C THR A 57 10.90 -18.66 -3.96
N SER A 58 10.69 -17.75 -4.92
CA SER A 58 10.60 -18.10 -6.34
C SER A 58 11.95 -18.33 -7.07
N ALA A 59 13.10 -18.28 -6.39
CA ALA A 59 14.43 -18.31 -7.02
C ALA A 59 15.31 -19.55 -6.71
N LEU A 60 14.82 -20.56 -5.98
CA LEU A 60 15.59 -21.78 -5.69
C LEU A 60 14.75 -23.04 -5.95
N LYS A 61 14.56 -23.38 -7.23
CA LYS A 61 14.31 -24.77 -7.64
C LYS A 61 15.63 -25.36 -8.14
N PRO A 62 16.41 -26.08 -7.30
CA PRO A 62 17.40 -27.02 -7.82
C PRO A 62 16.65 -28.23 -8.37
N GLY A 63 17.10 -28.69 -9.54
CA GLY A 63 16.38 -29.57 -10.45
C GLY A 63 15.94 -30.91 -9.87
N GLU A 64 14.80 -31.36 -10.38
CA GLU A 64 14.54 -32.78 -10.60
C GLU A 64 15.74 -33.42 -11.28
N ASP A 65 16.34 -34.43 -10.65
CA ASP A 65 17.09 -35.47 -11.34
C ASP A 65 17.18 -36.73 -10.46
N GLY A 66 16.81 -37.88 -11.03
CA GLY A 66 17.50 -39.12 -10.66
C GLY A 66 16.76 -40.16 -9.82
N LYS A 67 15.61 -40.62 -10.31
CA LYS A 67 15.24 -42.05 -10.41
C LYS A 67 16.35 -43.07 -10.03
N ARG A 68 16.10 -43.92 -9.03
CA ARG A 68 16.57 -45.33 -8.85
C ARG A 68 15.98 -45.85 -7.53
N LYS A 69 14.82 -46.52 -7.49
CA LYS A 69 14.64 -48.00 -7.63
C LYS A 69 15.84 -48.84 -7.18
N SER A 70 15.69 -49.52 -6.06
CA SER A 70 16.05 -50.94 -5.76
C SER A 70 16.01 -51.08 -4.23
N ALA A 71 15.14 -51.90 -3.64
CA ALA A 71 15.13 -53.38 -3.61
C ALA A 71 15.52 -53.81 -2.20
#